data_AF-A0A316DD68-F1
#
_entry.id   AF-A0A316DD68-F1
#
_cell.length_a   1.000
_cell.length_b   1.000
_cell.length_c   1.000
_cell.angle_alpha   90.00
_cell.angle_beta   90.00
_cell.angle_gamma   90.00
#
_symmetry.space_group_name_H-M   'P 1'
#
loop_
_entity.id
_entity.type
_entity.pdbx_description
1 polymer ?
#
loop_
_entity_poly.entity_id
_entity_poly.type
_entity_poly.pdbx_seq_one_letter_code
_entity_poly.pdbx_strand_id
1 'polypeptide(L)'
;MTVCYTLTIEESEVIQSPTEDSFVGGQPKLPFEHEIPCCRDCGAEQSFFFQVAFPEKHVWCGRSMAVFMCTACVEEETLIPRMLNAPLLGADIPAGFLDDYQTNFRILIFESSRGVLKTTYQERVKFKRISLVETDDPKRNDHKLGGEPNWLLGDETPNTYNSTQRMAFLMQLLEGYMFEIGSDAPQQLKLGLGTVPVPMNKPFYRLFLKNQLYFFGTVDQDHPLVYILTQV
;
A
#
# COMPACT_ATOMS: atom_id res chain seq x y z
N MET A 1 -1.60 19.77 -16.19
CA MET A 1 -1.87 18.38 -16.61
C MET A 1 -1.53 17.49 -15.44
N THR A 2 -2.44 16.61 -15.04
CA THR A 2 -2.19 15.65 -13.94
C THR A 2 -1.31 14.55 -14.48
N VAL A 3 -0.12 14.37 -13.91
CA VAL A 3 0.86 13.40 -14.40
C VAL A 3 0.42 12.00 -13.99
N CYS A 4 0.53 11.04 -14.90
CA CYS A 4 0.10 9.66 -14.71
C CYS A 4 1.21 8.69 -15.14
N TYR A 5 1.44 7.65 -14.34
CA TYR A 5 2.37 6.56 -14.64
C TYR A 5 1.67 5.22 -14.44
N THR A 6 1.67 4.36 -15.46
CA THR A 6 1.23 2.98 -15.31
C THR A 6 2.32 2.16 -14.61
N LEU A 7 1.92 1.29 -13.68
CA LEU A 7 2.80 0.31 -13.05
C LEU A 7 2.76 -0.97 -13.89
N THR A 8 3.84 -1.24 -14.62
CA THR A 8 4.05 -2.54 -15.27
C THR A 8 4.77 -3.45 -14.30
N ILE A 9 4.05 -4.49 -13.82
CA ILE A 9 4.61 -5.48 -12.90
C ILE A 9 5.13 -6.65 -13.73
N GLU A 10 6.45 -6.84 -13.69
CA GLU A 10 7.14 -7.86 -14.48
C GLU A 10 7.30 -9.15 -13.67
N GLU A 11 6.85 -10.27 -14.23
CA GLU A 11 7.25 -11.58 -13.71
C GLU A 11 8.77 -11.73 -13.86
N SER A 12 9.44 -12.13 -12.79
CA SER A 12 10.89 -12.23 -12.80
C SER A 12 11.37 -13.30 -11.85
N GLU A 13 12.27 -14.16 -12.33
CA GLU A 13 13.09 -15.02 -11.46
C GLU A 13 14.37 -14.30 -10.98
N VAL A 14 14.48 -13.00 -11.28
CA VAL A 14 15.66 -12.19 -10.95
C VAL A 14 15.69 -11.90 -9.46
N ILE A 15 16.87 -12.05 -8.87
CA ILE A 15 17.15 -11.66 -7.49
C ILE A 15 17.05 -10.13 -7.39
N GLN A 16 16.33 -9.64 -6.39
CA GLN A 16 16.23 -8.21 -6.12
C GLN A 16 17.61 -7.56 -5.98
N SER A 17 17.86 -6.50 -6.74
CA SER A 17 19.06 -5.68 -6.58
C SER A 17 18.78 -4.46 -5.68
N PRO A 18 19.81 -3.88 -5.03
CA PRO A 18 19.68 -2.65 -4.24
C PRO A 18 19.25 -1.41 -5.04
N THR A 19 19.33 -1.47 -6.37
CA THR A 19 18.99 -0.37 -7.29
C THR A 19 17.50 -0.19 -7.53
N GLU A 20 16.69 -1.20 -7.19
CA GLU A 20 15.26 -1.20 -7.44
C GLU A 20 14.54 -0.41 -6.34
N ASP A 21 13.81 0.63 -6.75
CA ASP A 21 13.09 1.51 -5.83
C ASP A 21 11.56 1.30 -5.87
N SER A 22 11.05 0.66 -6.92
CA SER A 22 9.64 0.27 -7.09
C SER A 22 9.55 -1.22 -7.40
N PHE A 23 8.86 -1.97 -6.54
CA PHE A 23 8.77 -3.43 -6.63
C PHE A 23 7.64 -4.00 -5.75
N VAL A 24 7.19 -5.21 -6.08
CA VAL A 24 6.32 -6.05 -5.26
C VAL A 24 7.18 -7.09 -4.55
N GLY A 25 6.88 -7.40 -3.29
CA GLY A 25 7.56 -8.46 -2.53
C GLY A 25 9.08 -8.32 -2.43
N GLY A 26 9.79 -9.39 -2.12
CA GLY A 26 11.21 -9.32 -1.83
C GLY A 26 11.50 -8.73 -0.45
N GLN A 27 12.67 -8.09 -0.35
CA GLN A 27 13.13 -7.38 0.83
C GLN A 27 12.78 -5.89 0.69
N PRO A 28 12.09 -5.29 1.68
CA PRO A 28 11.78 -3.87 1.62
C PRO A 28 13.05 -3.02 1.68
N LYS A 29 13.04 -1.87 1.01
CA LYS A 29 14.04 -0.82 1.27
C LYS A 29 13.44 0.14 2.27
N LEU A 30 14.13 0.38 3.37
CA LEU A 30 13.69 1.33 4.40
C LEU A 30 14.91 2.10 4.89
N PRO A 31 14.75 3.32 5.44
CA PRO A 31 15.86 3.99 6.08
C PRO A 31 16.50 3.14 7.18
N PHE A 32 17.78 3.36 7.44
CA PHE A 32 18.56 2.52 8.35
C PHE A 32 17.89 2.39 9.73
N GLU A 33 17.37 3.49 10.27
CA GLU A 33 16.71 3.58 11.57
C GLU A 33 15.31 2.95 11.64
N HIS A 34 14.70 2.63 10.49
CA HIS A 34 13.37 2.03 10.46
C HIS A 34 13.43 0.52 10.63
N GLU A 35 12.60 -0.01 11.50
CA GLU A 35 12.38 -1.45 11.67
C GLU A 35 11.21 -1.93 10.80
N ILE A 36 11.11 -3.25 10.63
CA ILE A 36 9.92 -3.86 10.02
C ILE A 36 8.76 -3.70 10.99
N PRO A 37 7.60 -3.17 10.55
CA PRO A 37 6.49 -2.90 11.45
C PRO A 37 5.89 -4.21 11.98
N CYS A 38 5.47 -4.19 13.24
CA CYS A 38 4.71 -5.26 13.87
C CYS A 38 3.21 -4.93 13.91
N CYS A 39 2.37 -5.97 13.83
CA CYS A 39 0.93 -5.86 14.00
C CYS A 39 0.59 -5.40 15.42
N ARG A 40 -0.29 -4.38 15.56
CA ARG A 40 -0.74 -3.92 16.88
C ARG A 40 -1.66 -4.92 17.58
N ASP A 41 -2.34 -5.79 16.82
CA ASP A 41 -3.28 -6.78 17.39
C ASP A 41 -2.56 -8.01 17.96
N CYS A 42 -1.61 -8.59 17.21
CA CYS A 42 -0.98 -9.86 17.57
C CYS A 42 0.54 -9.77 17.84
N GLY A 43 1.16 -8.60 17.60
CA GLY A 43 2.60 -8.39 17.79
C GLY A 43 3.49 -9.04 16.71
N ALA A 44 2.94 -9.80 15.77
CA ALA A 44 3.72 -10.44 14.71
C ALA A 44 4.30 -9.41 13.72
N GLU A 45 5.51 -9.68 13.22
CA GLU A 45 6.11 -8.91 12.13
C GLU A 45 5.20 -8.93 10.89
N GLN A 46 4.87 -7.76 10.36
CA GLN A 46 4.00 -7.61 9.19
C GLN A 46 4.70 -8.06 7.90
N SER A 47 3.90 -8.56 6.96
CA SER A 47 4.38 -8.96 5.65
C SER A 47 4.51 -7.73 4.75
N PHE A 48 5.64 -7.61 4.04
CA PHE A 48 5.85 -6.59 3.03
C PHE A 48 5.12 -6.96 1.73
N PHE A 49 4.32 -6.03 1.19
CA PHE A 49 3.54 -6.24 -0.02
C PHE A 49 4.18 -5.59 -1.24
N PHE A 50 4.41 -4.27 -1.18
CA PHE A 50 5.03 -3.54 -2.28
C PHE A 50 5.63 -2.22 -1.80
N GLN A 51 6.52 -1.68 -2.63
CA GLN A 51 7.08 -0.35 -2.51
C GLN A 51 7.03 0.35 -3.86
N VAL A 52 6.74 1.65 -3.85
CA VAL A 52 6.83 2.51 -5.02
C VAL A 52 7.63 3.75 -4.68
N ALA A 53 8.57 4.12 -5.55
CA ALA A 53 9.21 5.43 -5.54
C ALA A 53 8.48 6.37 -6.49
N PHE A 54 8.18 7.57 -6.02
CA PHE A 54 7.42 8.56 -6.78
C PHE A 54 8.36 9.36 -7.70
N PRO A 55 8.09 9.37 -9.02
CA PRO A 55 8.96 10.02 -10.00
C PRO A 55 8.90 11.55 -9.95
N GLU A 56 9.81 12.22 -10.66
CA GLU A 56 10.07 13.67 -10.58
C GLU A 56 8.84 14.56 -10.74
N LYS A 57 7.87 14.15 -11.57
CA LYS A 57 6.67 14.93 -11.86
C LYS A 57 5.49 14.62 -10.92
N HIS A 58 5.64 13.68 -9.99
CA HIS A 58 4.60 13.28 -9.05
C HIS A 58 4.54 14.22 -7.83
N VAL A 59 3.36 14.37 -7.20
CA VAL A 59 3.15 15.24 -6.03
C VAL A 59 4.07 14.88 -4.84
N TRP A 60 4.50 13.62 -4.76
CA TRP A 60 5.42 13.07 -3.76
C TRP A 60 6.81 12.73 -4.31
N CYS A 61 7.22 13.38 -5.40
CA CYS A 61 8.55 13.25 -6.01
C CYS A 61 9.68 13.10 -4.97
N GLY A 62 10.54 12.10 -5.15
CA GLY A 62 11.71 11.86 -4.31
C GLY A 62 11.42 11.09 -3.02
N ARG A 63 10.17 10.69 -2.80
CA ARG A 63 9.77 9.79 -1.71
C ARG A 63 9.44 8.40 -2.21
N SER A 64 9.55 7.44 -1.30
CA SER A 64 9.04 6.08 -1.47
C SER A 64 7.94 5.81 -0.45
N MET A 65 6.95 5.02 -0.87
CA MET A 65 5.92 4.47 -0.01
C MET A 65 6.04 2.94 0.01
N ALA A 66 6.19 2.36 1.20
CA ALA A 66 6.23 0.92 1.42
C ALA A 66 4.99 0.48 2.22
N VAL A 67 4.32 -0.58 1.77
CA VAL A 67 3.07 -1.07 2.37
C VAL A 67 3.27 -2.45 2.98
N PHE A 68 2.89 -2.57 4.24
CA PHE A 68 2.96 -3.78 5.06
C PHE A 68 1.58 -4.14 5.58
N MET A 69 1.28 -5.43 5.71
CA MET A 69 0.05 -5.90 6.37
C MET A 69 0.32 -7.21 7.11
N CYS A 70 -0.33 -7.37 8.26
CA CYS A 70 -0.32 -8.61 9.02
C CYS A 70 -0.99 -9.73 8.21
N THR A 71 -0.33 -10.86 8.16
CA THR A 71 -0.88 -12.10 7.58
C THR A 71 -1.01 -13.21 8.61
N ALA A 72 -0.58 -12.96 9.85
CA ALA A 72 -0.54 -13.92 10.95
C ALA A 72 -1.75 -13.84 11.91
N CYS A 73 -2.59 -12.81 11.78
CA CYS A 73 -3.87 -12.70 12.48
C CYS A 73 -4.93 -12.14 11.54
N VAL A 74 -6.18 -12.18 11.97
CA VAL A 74 -7.33 -11.67 11.23
C VAL A 74 -8.44 -11.37 12.22
N GLU A 75 -8.98 -10.16 12.14
CA GLU A 75 -10.16 -9.71 12.88
C GLU A 75 -11.14 -9.11 11.87
N GLU A 76 -12.44 -9.19 12.15
CA GLU A 76 -13.49 -8.76 11.22
C GLU A 76 -13.39 -7.25 10.92
N GLU A 77 -13.10 -6.47 11.95
CA GLU A 77 -13.01 -5.01 11.92
C GLU A 77 -11.77 -4.49 11.19
N THR A 78 -10.78 -5.35 10.93
CA THR A 78 -9.49 -4.98 10.32
C THR A 78 -9.20 -5.69 8.99
N LEU A 79 -10.21 -6.35 8.40
CA LEU A 79 -10.08 -6.97 7.06
C LEU A 79 -9.74 -5.97 5.95
N ILE A 80 -10.21 -4.74 6.11
CA ILE A 80 -9.93 -3.58 5.27
C ILE A 80 -9.55 -2.39 6.17
N PRO A 81 -8.86 -1.37 5.64
CA PRO A 81 -8.64 -0.14 6.39
C PRO A 81 -9.98 0.47 6.80
N ARG A 82 -10.06 0.95 8.04
CA ARG A 82 -11.26 1.63 8.55
C ARG A 82 -11.65 2.77 7.61
N MET A 83 -12.92 2.80 7.19
CA MET A 83 -13.49 3.86 6.36
C MET A 83 -14.00 5.02 7.23
N LEU A 84 -14.04 6.23 6.68
CA LEU A 84 -14.63 7.37 7.38
C LEU A 84 -16.14 7.17 7.56
N ASN A 85 -16.65 7.57 8.72
CA ASN A 85 -18.09 7.59 9.00
C ASN A 85 -18.68 8.98 8.66
N ALA A 86 -18.58 9.38 7.40
CA ALA A 86 -19.06 10.66 6.86
C ALA A 86 -19.30 10.52 5.35
N PRO A 87 -20.01 11.46 4.69
CA PRO A 87 -20.00 11.55 3.23
C PRO A 87 -18.55 11.63 2.73
N LEU A 88 -18.15 10.66 1.91
CA LEU A 88 -16.75 10.48 1.55
C LEU A 88 -16.25 11.52 0.54
N LEU A 89 -17.10 11.93 -0.41
CA LEU A 89 -16.75 12.97 -1.37
C LEU A 89 -16.52 14.31 -0.66
N GLY A 90 -15.29 14.81 -0.78
CA GLY A 90 -14.87 16.06 -0.17
C GLY A 90 -14.71 15.98 1.35
N ALA A 91 -14.59 14.78 1.91
CA ALA A 91 -14.48 14.59 3.36
C ALA A 91 -13.25 15.29 3.95
N ASP A 92 -13.40 15.80 5.17
CA ASP A 92 -12.28 16.14 6.05
C ASP A 92 -11.95 14.94 6.93
N ILE A 93 -10.74 14.40 6.80
CA ILE A 93 -10.25 13.29 7.63
C ILE A 93 -9.93 13.85 9.01
N PRO A 94 -10.54 13.36 10.10
CA PRO A 94 -10.29 13.88 11.44
C PRO A 94 -8.84 13.71 11.89
N ALA A 95 -8.34 14.66 12.70
CA ALA A 95 -7.04 14.51 13.35
C ALA A 95 -6.94 13.20 14.14
N GLY A 96 -5.78 12.54 14.08
CA GLY A 96 -5.53 11.25 14.74
C GLY A 96 -6.13 10.03 14.03
N PHE A 97 -7.06 10.22 13.09
CA PHE A 97 -7.67 9.09 12.38
C PHE A 97 -6.63 8.23 11.65
N LEU A 98 -5.65 8.87 11.00
CA LEU A 98 -4.60 8.20 10.23
C LEU A 98 -3.49 7.57 11.10
N ASP A 99 -3.42 7.94 12.38
CA ASP A 99 -2.52 7.34 13.36
C ASP A 99 -3.08 6.04 13.93
N ASP A 100 -4.41 6.03 14.14
CA ASP A 100 -5.12 4.93 14.79
C ASP A 100 -5.57 3.85 13.81
N TYR A 101 -5.84 4.17 12.53
CA TYR A 101 -6.41 3.19 11.60
C TYR A 101 -5.40 2.15 11.09
N GLN A 102 -4.09 2.40 11.26
CA GLN A 102 -3.00 1.48 10.89
C GLN A 102 -2.76 0.45 11.99
N THR A 103 -3.75 -0.40 12.25
CA THR A 103 -3.70 -1.40 13.33
C THR A 103 -2.93 -2.66 12.92
N ASN A 104 -3.43 -3.33 11.88
CA ASN A 104 -2.86 -4.58 11.35
C ASN A 104 -2.10 -4.36 10.03
N PHE A 105 -1.90 -3.11 9.62
CA PHE A 105 -1.10 -2.74 8.45
C PHE A 105 -0.28 -1.49 8.77
N ARG A 106 0.72 -1.19 7.94
CA ARG A 106 1.54 0.00 8.09
C ARG A 106 1.98 0.50 6.73
N ILE A 107 1.91 1.81 6.54
CA ILE A 107 2.50 2.51 5.41
C ILE A 107 3.71 3.26 5.92
N LEU A 108 4.89 2.99 5.38
CA LEU A 108 6.11 3.76 5.66
C LEU A 108 6.41 4.68 4.49
N ILE A 109 6.65 5.96 4.79
CA ILE A 109 6.95 6.99 3.79
C ILE A 109 8.30 7.58 4.16
N PHE A 110 9.22 7.64 3.21
CA PHE A 110 10.58 8.08 3.45
C PHE A 110 11.21 8.65 2.17
N GLU A 111 12.30 9.40 2.30
CA GLU A 111 13.10 9.84 1.16
C GLU A 111 13.71 8.63 0.45
N SER A 112 13.46 8.49 -0.86
CA SER A 112 13.88 7.30 -1.62
C SER A 112 15.39 7.05 -1.53
N SER A 113 16.18 8.13 -1.52
CA SER A 113 17.65 8.09 -1.43
C SER A 113 18.18 7.50 -0.12
N ARG A 114 17.37 7.48 0.95
CA ARG A 114 17.74 6.93 2.26
C ARG A 114 17.40 5.45 2.39
N GLY A 115 16.65 4.88 1.44
CA GLY A 115 16.21 3.49 1.48
C GLY A 115 17.39 2.52 1.34
N VAL A 116 17.59 1.68 2.36
CA VAL A 116 18.54 0.56 2.32
C VAL A 116 17.79 -0.76 2.40
N LEU A 117 18.27 -1.76 1.66
CA LEU A 117 17.65 -3.08 1.64
C LEU A 117 17.72 -3.73 3.03
N LYS A 118 16.57 -4.15 3.56
CA LYS A 118 16.51 -4.85 4.86
C LYS A 118 16.79 -6.33 4.66
N THR A 119 18.06 -6.69 4.52
CA THR A 119 18.50 -8.06 4.20
C THR A 119 18.20 -9.09 5.30
N THR A 120 17.87 -8.64 6.50
CA THR A 120 17.46 -9.49 7.63
C THR A 120 15.97 -9.85 7.58
N TYR A 121 15.18 -9.18 6.73
CA TYR A 121 13.78 -9.50 6.53
C TYR A 121 13.65 -10.84 5.80
N GLN A 122 12.83 -11.73 6.36
CA GLN A 122 12.47 -12.97 5.68
C GLN A 122 11.44 -12.64 4.59
N GLU A 123 11.84 -12.77 3.33
CA GLU A 123 10.94 -12.61 2.18
C GLU A 123 9.74 -13.56 2.29
N ARG A 124 8.53 -13.01 2.15
CA ARG A 124 7.27 -13.76 2.16
C ARG A 124 6.56 -13.69 0.82
N VAL A 125 6.39 -12.48 0.30
CA VAL A 125 5.86 -12.23 -1.05
C VAL A 125 7.04 -12.25 -2.03
N LYS A 126 6.88 -12.95 -3.15
CA LYS A 126 7.93 -13.05 -4.19
C LYS A 126 8.25 -11.68 -4.77
N PHE A 127 9.53 -11.41 -4.96
CA PHE A 127 9.98 -10.22 -5.67
C PHE A 127 9.45 -10.15 -7.11
N LYS A 128 8.88 -9.01 -7.50
CA LYS A 128 8.56 -8.63 -8.89
C LYS A 128 8.91 -7.16 -9.12
N ARG A 129 9.60 -6.85 -10.23
CA ARG A 129 9.96 -5.47 -10.56
C ARG A 129 8.71 -4.68 -10.97
N ILE A 130 8.64 -3.42 -10.53
CA ILE A 130 7.66 -2.46 -11.06
C ILE A 130 8.40 -1.47 -11.95
N SER A 131 8.07 -1.49 -13.24
CA SER A 131 8.50 -0.48 -14.21
C SER A 131 7.42 0.61 -14.32
N LEU A 132 7.83 1.87 -14.20
CA LEU A 132 6.92 3.02 -14.33
C LEU A 132 6.93 3.54 -15.77
N VAL A 133 5.77 3.55 -16.41
CA VAL A 133 5.61 4.05 -17.79
C VAL A 133 4.74 5.30 -17.77
N GLU A 134 5.32 6.45 -18.13
CA GLU A 134 4.57 7.71 -18.22
C GLU A 134 3.48 7.60 -19.30
N THR A 135 2.30 8.15 -19.02
CA THR A 135 1.17 8.16 -19.95
C THR A 135 0.44 9.50 -19.94
N ASP A 136 -0.01 9.94 -21.11
CA ASP A 136 -0.81 11.16 -21.29
C ASP A 136 -2.30 10.95 -20.95
N ASP A 137 -2.72 9.72 -20.65
CA ASP A 137 -4.10 9.40 -20.25
C ASP A 137 -4.23 9.32 -18.71
N PRO A 138 -4.73 10.38 -18.04
CA PRO A 138 -4.90 10.37 -16.59
C PRO A 138 -5.97 9.37 -16.13
N LYS A 139 -6.89 8.97 -17.01
CA LYS A 139 -8.03 8.07 -16.71
C LYS A 139 -7.75 6.62 -17.10
N ARG A 140 -6.53 6.30 -17.54
CA ARG A 140 -6.10 4.95 -17.88
C ARG A 140 -6.41 3.98 -16.73
N ASN A 141 -7.15 2.91 -17.02
CA ASN A 141 -7.62 1.94 -16.04
C ASN A 141 -6.59 0.82 -15.81
N ASP A 142 -5.48 1.18 -15.14
CA ASP A 142 -4.41 0.27 -14.75
C ASP A 142 -4.05 0.47 -13.27
N HIS A 143 -3.16 -0.37 -12.74
CA HIS A 143 -2.35 0.04 -11.59
C HIS A 143 -1.58 1.30 -11.99
N LYS A 144 -1.70 2.40 -11.25
CA LYS A 144 -1.06 3.68 -11.64
C LYS A 144 -0.65 4.55 -10.46
N LEU A 145 0.37 5.38 -10.67
CA LEU A 145 0.73 6.53 -9.82
C LEU A 145 0.22 7.82 -10.46
N GLY A 146 -0.39 8.70 -9.68
CA GLY A 146 -1.00 9.94 -10.15
C GLY A 146 -2.17 9.72 -11.12
N GLY A 147 -2.47 10.71 -11.93
CA GLY A 147 -3.66 10.75 -12.79
C GLY A 147 -4.96 10.95 -11.99
N GLU A 148 -6.05 10.38 -12.50
CA GLU A 148 -7.37 10.43 -11.87
C GLU A 148 -7.81 9.03 -11.42
N PRO A 149 -8.38 8.84 -10.23
CA PRO A 149 -8.87 7.54 -9.78
C PRO A 149 -9.89 6.92 -10.74
N ASN A 150 -9.77 5.62 -11.03
CA ASN A 150 -10.79 4.85 -11.74
C ASN A 150 -11.78 4.26 -10.74
N TRP A 151 -12.71 5.08 -10.24
CA TRP A 151 -13.75 4.68 -9.29
C TRP A 151 -14.58 3.48 -9.77
N LEU A 152 -14.81 2.51 -8.89
CA LEU A 152 -15.74 1.39 -9.12
C LEU A 152 -17.17 1.78 -8.80
N LEU A 153 -17.34 2.58 -7.73
CA LEU A 153 -18.62 3.05 -7.25
C LEU A 153 -18.77 4.55 -7.55
N GLY A 154 -18.84 5.38 -6.51
CA GLY A 154 -18.83 6.83 -6.61
C GLY A 154 -17.43 7.43 -6.42
N ASP A 155 -17.30 8.69 -6.79
CA ASP A 155 -16.15 9.50 -6.39
C ASP A 155 -16.19 9.74 -4.88
N GLU A 156 -15.11 9.33 -4.21
CA GLU A 156 -14.96 9.42 -2.76
C GLU A 156 -13.67 10.14 -2.39
N THR A 157 -13.20 11.03 -3.27
CA THR A 157 -11.99 11.83 -3.06
C THR A 157 -12.08 12.63 -1.75
N PRO A 158 -11.17 12.41 -0.77
CA PRO A 158 -11.09 13.26 0.41
C PRO A 158 -10.55 14.64 0.05
N ASN A 159 -10.98 15.68 0.77
CA ASN A 159 -10.51 17.05 0.54
C ASN A 159 -9.29 17.37 1.41
N THR A 160 -9.41 17.15 2.73
CA THR A 160 -8.41 17.58 3.72
C THR A 160 -8.20 16.54 4.82
N TYR A 161 -7.09 16.68 5.53
CA TYR A 161 -6.81 16.10 6.84
C TYR A 161 -6.74 17.24 7.87
N ASN A 162 -7.45 17.06 8.98
CA ASN A 162 -7.53 18.02 10.08
C ASN A 162 -7.84 19.45 9.59
N SER A 163 -8.77 19.57 8.64
CA SER A 163 -9.25 20.80 7.98
C SER A 163 -8.19 21.69 7.31
N THR A 164 -6.92 21.30 7.35
CA THR A 164 -5.79 22.19 7.04
C THR A 164 -4.90 21.60 5.97
N GLN A 165 -4.66 20.30 6.01
CA GLN A 165 -3.75 19.64 5.09
C GLN A 165 -4.52 19.07 3.91
N ARG A 166 -4.28 19.59 2.71
CA ARG A 166 -4.94 19.06 1.51
C ARG A 166 -4.50 17.63 1.21
N MET A 167 -5.43 16.83 0.74
CA MET A 167 -5.16 15.49 0.24
C MET A 167 -5.02 15.50 -1.30
N ALA A 168 -4.16 14.63 -1.82
CA ALA A 168 -3.96 14.41 -3.25
C ALA A 168 -3.96 12.91 -3.53
N PHE A 169 -4.51 12.53 -4.68
CA PHE A 169 -4.40 11.16 -5.16
C PHE A 169 -2.95 10.80 -5.45
N LEU A 170 -2.49 9.68 -4.91
CA LEU A 170 -1.12 9.20 -5.07
C LEU A 170 -1.08 8.05 -6.06
N MET A 171 -1.93 7.04 -5.87
CA MET A 171 -1.92 5.84 -6.69
C MET A 171 -3.19 5.01 -6.50
N GLN A 172 -3.42 4.11 -7.44
CA GLN A 172 -4.38 3.02 -7.28
C GLN A 172 -3.75 1.66 -7.55
N LEU A 173 -4.29 0.64 -6.89
CA LEU A 173 -4.14 -0.75 -7.30
C LEU A 173 -5.50 -1.31 -7.66
N LEU A 174 -5.63 -1.86 -8.86
CA LEU A 174 -6.85 -2.52 -9.29
C LEU A 174 -7.16 -3.73 -8.40
N GLU A 175 -8.46 -4.03 -8.27
CA GLU A 175 -8.94 -5.20 -7.55
C GLU A 175 -8.39 -6.52 -8.12
N GLY A 176 -8.44 -7.57 -7.31
CA GLY A 176 -8.10 -8.92 -7.74
C GLY A 176 -6.59 -9.24 -7.80
N TYR A 177 -5.70 -8.25 -7.62
CA TYR A 177 -4.25 -8.50 -7.62
C TYR A 177 -3.86 -9.50 -6.52
N MET A 178 -3.03 -10.49 -6.88
CA MET A 178 -2.60 -11.59 -6.02
C MET A 178 -1.11 -11.49 -5.76
N PHE A 179 -0.74 -11.31 -4.49
CA PHE A 179 0.65 -11.22 -4.07
C PHE A 179 1.20 -12.62 -3.85
N GLU A 180 1.79 -13.22 -4.88
CA GLU A 180 2.37 -14.56 -4.82
C GLU A 180 3.37 -14.68 -3.68
N ILE A 181 3.33 -15.81 -2.96
CA ILE A 181 4.24 -16.08 -1.85
C ILE A 181 5.25 -17.17 -2.18
N GLY A 182 6.39 -17.15 -1.50
CA GLY A 182 7.39 -18.22 -1.54
C GLY A 182 6.86 -19.53 -0.94
N SER A 183 7.51 -20.65 -1.24
CA SER A 183 7.14 -21.97 -0.71
C SER A 183 7.18 -22.04 0.81
N ASP A 184 8.10 -21.29 1.41
CA ASP A 184 8.40 -21.33 2.84
C ASP A 184 7.67 -20.22 3.61
N ALA A 185 6.92 -19.38 2.90
CA ALA A 185 6.16 -18.29 3.51
C ALA A 185 4.95 -18.83 4.28
N PRO A 186 4.69 -18.37 5.52
CA PRO A 186 3.50 -18.74 6.26
C PRO A 186 2.23 -18.40 5.49
N GLN A 187 1.18 -19.22 5.61
CA GLN A 187 -0.10 -18.92 4.98
C GLN A 187 -0.77 -17.72 5.65
N GLN A 188 -1.44 -16.86 4.86
CA GLN A 188 -2.27 -15.79 5.42
C GLN A 188 -3.48 -16.40 6.13
N LEU A 189 -3.79 -15.91 7.33
CA LEU A 189 -5.01 -16.29 8.04
C LEU A 189 -6.24 -15.58 7.47
N LYS A 190 -7.38 -16.25 7.53
CA LYS A 190 -8.71 -15.73 7.20
C LYS A 190 -9.70 -16.11 8.31
N LEU A 191 -10.81 -15.39 8.38
CA LEU A 191 -11.91 -15.78 9.26
C LEU A 191 -12.44 -17.16 8.85
N GLY A 192 -12.46 -18.09 9.80
CA GLY A 192 -13.11 -19.38 9.68
C GLY A 192 -14.55 -19.34 10.19
N LEU A 193 -15.16 -20.52 10.30
CA LEU A 193 -16.49 -20.65 10.91
C LEU A 193 -16.40 -20.33 12.40
N GLY A 194 -17.32 -19.49 12.90
CA GLY A 194 -17.38 -19.11 14.31
C GLY A 194 -16.19 -18.26 14.78
N THR A 195 -15.71 -17.36 13.93
CA THR A 195 -14.61 -16.39 14.16
C THR A 195 -13.23 -16.97 14.46
N VAL A 196 -13.06 -18.29 14.44
CA VAL A 196 -11.75 -18.93 14.60
C VAL A 196 -10.89 -18.67 13.35
N PRO A 197 -9.70 -18.03 13.48
CA PRO A 197 -8.78 -17.85 12.36
C PRO A 197 -8.30 -19.19 11.79
N VAL A 198 -8.30 -19.32 10.46
CA VAL A 198 -7.79 -20.50 9.76
C VAL A 198 -6.85 -20.09 8.61
N PRO A 199 -5.86 -20.92 8.25
CA PRO A 199 -5.03 -20.67 7.07
C PRO A 199 -5.88 -20.58 5.79
N MET A 200 -5.53 -19.65 4.91
CA MET A 200 -6.23 -19.47 3.63
C MET A 200 -5.96 -20.60 2.63
N ASN A 201 -4.83 -21.31 2.77
CA ASN A 201 -4.37 -22.39 1.90
C ASN A 201 -4.33 -21.98 0.42
N LYS A 202 -3.67 -20.85 0.13
CA LYS A 202 -3.49 -20.30 -1.22
C LYS A 202 -2.04 -19.86 -1.41
N PRO A 203 -1.48 -19.97 -2.62
CA PRO A 203 -0.09 -19.60 -2.91
C PRO A 203 0.09 -18.08 -3.08
N PHE A 204 -0.75 -17.27 -2.44
CA PHE A 204 -0.69 -15.82 -2.49
C PHE A 204 -1.31 -15.20 -1.23
N TYR A 205 -0.89 -13.98 -0.92
CA TYR A 205 -1.56 -13.10 0.03
C TYR A 205 -2.56 -12.18 -0.68
N ARG A 206 -3.58 -11.76 0.07
CA ARG A 206 -4.54 -10.72 -0.32
C ARG A 206 -4.26 -9.48 0.50
N LEU A 207 -4.02 -8.36 -0.16
CA LEU A 207 -4.03 -7.05 0.49
C LEU A 207 -5.48 -6.56 0.54
N PHE A 208 -6.01 -6.29 1.74
CA PHE A 208 -7.37 -5.77 1.95
C PHE A 208 -8.45 -6.47 1.11
N LEU A 209 -8.51 -7.80 1.24
CA LEU A 209 -9.45 -8.69 0.52
C LEU A 209 -9.33 -8.67 -1.02
N LYS A 210 -8.29 -8.05 -1.58
CA LYS A 210 -8.13 -7.77 -3.02
C LYS A 210 -9.12 -6.75 -3.57
N ASN A 211 -9.63 -5.86 -2.71
CA ASN A 211 -10.45 -4.73 -3.14
C ASN A 211 -9.63 -3.79 -4.03
N GLN A 212 -10.32 -2.94 -4.79
CA GLN A 212 -9.63 -1.84 -5.48
C GLN A 212 -9.19 -0.82 -4.44
N LEU A 213 -7.92 -0.42 -4.50
CA LEU A 213 -7.29 0.44 -3.52
C LEU A 213 -6.98 1.79 -4.14
N TYR A 214 -7.29 2.86 -3.41
CA TYR A 214 -6.93 4.23 -3.74
C TYR A 214 -6.16 4.81 -2.57
N PHE A 215 -5.00 5.38 -2.86
CA PHE A 215 -4.13 5.99 -1.87
C PHE A 215 -4.18 7.50 -2.03
N PHE A 216 -4.53 8.20 -0.95
CA PHE A 216 -4.54 9.65 -0.88
C PHE A 216 -3.52 10.12 0.14
N GLY A 217 -2.66 11.06 -0.25
CA GLY A 217 -1.59 11.59 0.60
C GLY A 217 -1.74 13.06 0.90
N THR A 218 -1.18 13.52 2.01
CA THR A 218 -1.06 14.96 2.27
C THR A 218 -0.19 15.64 1.22
N VAL A 219 -0.61 16.79 0.72
CA VAL A 219 0.21 17.60 -0.22
C VAL A 219 1.45 18.14 0.50
N ASP A 220 1.32 18.49 1.78
CA ASP A 220 2.45 18.77 2.65
C ASP A 220 3.25 17.49 2.87
N GLN A 221 4.49 17.51 2.40
CA GLN A 221 5.41 16.40 2.48
C GLN A 221 6.26 16.40 3.75
N ASP A 222 6.32 17.49 4.52
CA ASP A 222 7.09 17.53 5.76
C ASP A 222 6.49 16.57 6.80
N HIS A 223 5.17 16.36 6.74
CA HIS A 223 4.42 15.44 7.58
C HIS A 223 3.54 14.52 6.71
N PRO A 224 4.15 13.57 5.97
CA PRO A 224 3.44 12.80 4.98
C PRO A 224 2.51 11.79 5.67
N LEU A 225 1.22 11.89 5.40
CA LEU A 225 0.20 10.93 5.84
C LEU A 225 -0.51 10.33 4.64
N VAL A 226 -0.96 9.08 4.76
CA VAL A 226 -1.73 8.39 3.72
C VAL A 226 -3.04 7.92 4.30
N TYR A 227 -4.11 8.13 3.54
CA TYR A 227 -5.40 7.49 3.69
C TYR A 227 -5.57 6.46 2.58
N ILE A 228 -5.98 5.24 2.95
CA ILE A 228 -6.35 4.20 1.99
C ILE A 228 -7.87 4.13 1.95
N LEU A 229 -8.42 4.21 0.75
CA LEU A 229 -9.82 3.98 0.47
C LEU A 229 -9.95 2.68 -0.34
N THR A 230 -10.94 1.85 0.01
CA THR A 230 -11.20 0.59 -0.70
C THR A 230 -12.61 0.57 -1.30
N GLN A 231 -12.75 0.08 -2.53
CA GLN A 231 -14.05 -0.18 -3.17
C GLN A 231 -14.13 -1.62 -3.70
N VAL A 232 -15.36 -2.14 -3.77
CA VAL A 232 -15.75 -3.51 -4.19
C VAL A 232 -17.06 -3.43 -4.97
#